data_AF-A0A7L5YWF9-F1
#
_entry.id   AF-A0A7L5YWF9-F1
#
_cell.length_a   1.000
_cell.length_b   1.000
_cell.length_c   1.000
_cell.angle_alpha   90.00
_cell.angle_beta   90.00
_cell.angle_gamma   90.00
#
_symmetry.space_group_name_H-M   'P 1'
#
loop_
_entity.id
_entity.type
_entity.pdbx_description
1 polymer ?
#
loop_
_entity_poly.entity_id
_entity_poly.type
_entity_poly.pdbx_seq_one_letter_code
_entity_poly.pdbx_strand_id
1 'polypeptide(L)' 'MTQVQTTVFILWADRFDEAAAAVFVSALREAGVRVKVVGLSVQRAVGVHGLALVPDITLEQALSIAGRRCV' A
#
# COMPACT_ATOMS: atom_id res chain seq x y z
N MET A 1 -8.68 26.28 -1.51
CA MET A 1 -7.60 25.63 -2.29
C MET A 1 -7.75 24.13 -2.11
N THR A 2 -8.19 23.40 -3.13
CA THR A 2 -8.40 21.94 -3.03
C THR A 2 -7.03 21.26 -3.14
N GLN A 3 -6.43 20.92 -2.00
CA GLN A 3 -5.13 20.26 -1.96
C GLN A 3 -5.25 18.90 -2.63
N VAL A 4 -4.44 18.68 -3.67
CA VAL A 4 -4.24 17.35 -4.23
C VAL A 4 -3.55 16.51 -3.16
N GLN A 5 -4.31 15.69 -2.45
CA GLN A 5 -3.72 14.79 -1.48
C GLN A 5 -3.07 13.63 -2.23
N THR A 6 -1.75 13.68 -2.39
CA THR A 6 -0.97 12.58 -2.97
C THR A 6 -1.07 11.34 -2.07
N THR A 7 -1.45 10.21 -2.65
CA THR A 7 -1.47 8.90 -1.96
C THR A 7 -0.38 8.03 -2.55
N VAL A 8 0.47 7.46 -1.69
CA VAL A 8 1.49 6.49 -2.09
C VAL A 8 0.91 5.08 -1.94
N PHE A 9 1.08 4.26 -2.96
CA PHE A 9 0.68 2.85 -2.95
C PHE A 9 1.93 1.99 -2.82
N ILE A 10 1.96 1.13 -1.79
CA ILE A 10 3.03 0.16 -1.57
C ILE A 10 2.48 -1.22 -1.89
N LEU A 11 3.00 -1.87 -2.93
CA LEU A 11 2.57 -3.20 -3.34
C LEU A 11 3.03 -4.25 -2.33
N TRP A 12 2.13 -5.18 -2.01
CA TRP A 12 2.36 -6.30 -1.12
C TRP A 12 1.83 -7.59 -1.73
N ALA A 13 2.68 -8.61 -1.76
CA ALA A 13 2.35 -9.94 -2.25
C ALA A 13 3.18 -10.98 -1.49
N ASP A 14 2.87 -12.26 -1.72
CA ASP A 14 3.62 -13.34 -1.09
C ASP A 14 5.12 -13.24 -1.44
N ARG A 15 5.95 -13.58 -0.46
CA ARG A 15 7.42 -13.60 -0.56
C ARG A 15 8.07 -12.22 -0.74
N PHE A 16 7.32 -11.12 -0.62
CA PHE A 16 7.94 -9.79 -0.53
C PHE A 16 8.63 -9.62 0.83
N ASP A 17 9.60 -8.71 0.89
CA ASP A 17 10.28 -8.37 2.14
C ASP A 17 9.35 -7.57 3.05
N GLU A 18 8.85 -8.22 4.10
CA GLU A 18 7.94 -7.63 5.08
C GLU A 18 8.57 -6.48 5.87
N ALA A 19 9.88 -6.53 6.14
CA ALA A 19 10.57 -5.56 6.97
C ALA A 19 10.74 -4.26 6.18
N ALA A 20 11.16 -4.37 4.92
CA ALA A 20 11.23 -3.23 4.02
C ALA A 20 9.85 -2.58 3.86
N ALA A 21 8.80 -3.37 3.59
CA ALA A 21 7.44 -2.86 3.45
C ALA A 21 6.97 -2.11 4.71
N ALA A 22 7.16 -2.71 5.90
CA ALA A 22 6.78 -2.10 7.17
C ALA A 22 7.53 -0.78 7.44
N VAL A 23 8.84 -0.75 7.20
CA VAL A 23 9.67 0.46 7.39
C VAL A 23 9.19 1.59 6.48
N PHE A 24 8.99 1.33 5.18
CA PHE A 24 8.53 2.35 4.24
C PHE A 24 7.13 2.87 4.59
N VAL A 25 6.20 1.97 4.92
CA VAL A 25 4.84 2.34 5.31
C VAL A 25 4.87 3.24 6.54
N SER A 26 5.60 2.85 7.59
CA SER A 26 5.67 3.61 8.84
C SER A 26 6.31 4.98 8.64
N ALA A 27 7.48 5.04 7.99
CA ALA A 27 8.20 6.31 7.79
C ALA A 27 7.39 7.33 6.99
N LEU A 28 6.70 6.89 5.94
CA LEU A 28 5.85 7.78 5.13
C LEU A 28 4.62 8.25 5.91
N ARG A 29 3.99 7.37 6.70
CA ARG A 29 2.85 7.74 7.55
C ARG A 29 3.25 8.71 8.66
N GLU A 30 4.41 8.51 9.28
CA GLU A 30 4.99 9.43 10.27
C GLU A 30 5.27 10.81 9.65
N ALA A 31 5.68 10.86 8.39
CA ALA A 31 5.85 12.10 7.63
C ALA A 31 4.52 12.76 7.18
N GLY A 32 3.36 12.21 7.58
CA GLY A 32 2.04 12.74 7.23
C GLY A 32 1.59 12.40 5.79
N VAL A 33 2.30 11.51 5.11
CA VAL A 33 1.91 11.05 3.76
C VAL A 33 0.82 9.99 3.87
N ARG A 34 -0.21 10.09 3.02
CA ARG A 34 -1.23 9.03 2.93
C ARG A 34 -0.63 7.83 2.21
N VAL A 35 -0.60 6.69 2.89
CA VAL A 35 -0.05 5.44 2.36
C VAL A 35 -1.10 4.33 2.41
N LYS A 36 -1.19 3.57 1.32
CA LYS A 36 -1.98 2.35 1.23
C LYS A 36 -1.11 1.16 0.86
N VAL A 37 -1.14 0.13 1.68
CA VAL A 37 -0.61 -1.19 1.36
C VAL A 37 -1.60 -1.88 0.43
N VAL A 38 -1.14 -2.25 -0.76
CA VAL A 38 -1.96 -2.74 -1.86
C VAL A 38 -1.65 -4.21 -2.10
N GLY A 39 -2.63 -5.06 -1.85
CA GLY A 39 -2.54 -6.51 -2.07
C GLY A 39 -3.27 -6.95 -3.33
N LEU A 40 -3.00 -8.18 -3.79
CA LEU A 40 -3.80 -8.83 -4.84
C LEU A 40 -5.21 -9.18 -4.35
N SER A 41 -5.37 -9.43 -3.06
CA SER A 41 -6.64 -9.68 -2.38
C SER A 41 -6.65 -9.00 -1.00
N VAL A 42 -7.76 -9.09 -0.27
CA VAL A 42 -7.85 -8.58 1.12
C VAL A 42 -7.27 -9.60 2.12
N GLN A 43 -6.83 -10.77 1.64
CA GLN A 43 -6.24 -11.78 2.51
C GLN A 43 -4.81 -11.40 2.90
N ARG A 44 -4.36 -11.98 4.02
CA ARG A 44 -2.97 -11.86 4.48
C ARG A 44 -2.07 -12.52 3.45
N ALA A 45 -1.04 -11.80 3.00
CA ALA A 45 0.07 -12.37 2.24
C ALA A 45 1.30 -12.47 3.15
N VAL A 46 2.04 -13.57 3.00
CA VAL A 46 3.16 -13.93 3.88
C VAL A 46 4.48 -13.50 3.26
N GLY A 47 5.26 -12.72 4.01
CA GLY A 47 6.57 -12.23 3.60
C GLY A 47 7.64 -13.32 3.54
N VAL A 48 8.80 -12.95 3.02
CA VAL A 48 9.92 -13.89 2.83
C VAL A 48 10.48 -14.43 4.16
N HIS A 49 10.29 -13.72 5.27
CA HIS A 49 10.69 -14.16 6.61
C HIS A 49 9.53 -14.72 7.46
N GLY A 50 8.36 -14.96 6.84
CA GLY A 50 7.22 -15.61 7.48
C GLY A 50 6.27 -14.68 8.24
N LEU A 51 6.51 -13.36 8.26
CA LEU A 51 5.55 -12.41 8.83
C LEU A 51 4.48 -12.05 7.79
N ALA A 52 3.24 -11.94 8.24
CA ALA A 52 2.12 -11.62 7.38
C ALA A 52 1.69 -10.16 7.56
N LEU A 53 1.50 -9.44 6.44
CA LEU A 53 0.84 -8.14 6.43
C LEU A 53 -0.58 -8.28 5.86
N VAL A 54 -1.49 -7.51 6.43
CA VAL A 54 -2.85 -7.36 5.91
C VAL A 54 -2.86 -6.14 4.97
N PRO A 55 -3.23 -6.30 3.69
CA PRO A 55 -3.40 -5.17 2.79
C PRO A 55 -4.48 -4.21 3.26
N ASP A 56 -4.29 -2.90 3.05
CA ASP A 56 -5.33 -1.89 3.30
C ASP A 56 -6.44 -1.98 2.25
N ILE A 57 -6.06 -2.25 1.00
CA ILE A 57 -6.92 -2.30 -0.18
C ILE A 57 -6.39 -3.33 -1.20
N THR A 58 -7.25 -3.73 -2.13
CA THR A 58 -6.85 -4.55 -3.28
C THR A 58 -6.24 -3.68 -4.40
N LEU A 59 -5.51 -4.32 -5.32
CA LEU A 59 -4.98 -3.67 -6.52
C LEU A 59 -6.08 -3.04 -7.39
N GLU A 60 -7.22 -3.71 -7.53
CA GLU A 60 -8.39 -3.18 -8.24
C GLU A 60 -8.90 -1.87 -7.61
N GLN A 61 -8.98 -1.83 -6.28
CA GLN A 61 -9.36 -0.62 -5.54
C GLN A 61 -8.32 0.49 -5.71
N ALA A 62 -7.02 0.15 -5.70
CA ALA A 62 -5.95 1.11 -5.91
C ALA A 62 -6.01 1.74 -7.32
N LEU A 63 -6.24 0.92 -8.36
CA LEU A 63 -6.42 1.39 -9.73
C LEU A 63 -7.65 2.31 -9.85
N SER A 64 -8.75 1.97 -9.19
CA SER A 64 -9.95 2.81 -9.16
C SER A 64 -9.72 4.18 -8.48
N ILE A 65 -8.80 4.25 -7.52
CA ILE A 65 -8.41 5.50 -6.85
C ILE A 65 -7.46 6.31 -7.74
N ALA A 66 -6.45 5.66 -8.33
CA ALA A 66 -5.45 6.31 -9.18
C ALA A 66 -6.03 6.79 -10.52
N GLY A 67 -6.96 6.02 -11.09
CA GLY A 67 -7.60 6.28 -12.39
C GLY A 67 -8.51 7.51 -12.42
N ARG A 68 -8.79 8.15 -11.28
CA ARG A 68 -9.62 9.38 -11.22
C ARG A 68 -8.95 10.63 -11.83
N ARG A 69 -7.82 10.48 -12.53
CA ARG A 69 -7.07 11.57 -13.17
C ARG A 69 -6.55 11.30 -14.58
N CYS A 70 -7.05 10.26 -15.26
CA CYS A 70 -6.81 10.09 -16.69
C CYS A 70 -8.11 10.30 -17.47
N VAL A 71 -8.57 11.56 -17.55
CA VAL A 71 -9.47 12.04 -18.61
C VAL A 71 -9.04 13.44 -19.00
#